data_AF-A0A9P7UEV6-F1
#
_entry.id   AF-A0A9P7UEV6-F1
#
_cell.length_a   1.000
_cell.length_b   1.000
_cell.length_c   1.000
_cell.angle_alpha   90.00
_cell.angle_beta   90.00
_cell.angle_gamma   90.00
#
_symmetry.space_group_name_H-M   'P 1'
#
loop_
_entity.id
_entity.type
_entity.pdbx_description
1 polymer ?
#
loop_
_entity_poly.entity_id
_entity_poly.type
_entity_poly.pdbx_seq_one_letter_code
_entity_poly.pdbx_strand_id
1 'polypeptide(L)'
;MDASNSNLTDLRYGYDFVVSTTQASINSGLLEYLWESNQPINLICYLSDSNNGNATTQISLEELLKRTDGVNPFEILDGASPNDPRVEALTRNNFVIGVKIRI
;
A
#
# COMPACT_ATOMS: atom_id res chain seq x y z
N MET A 1 -1.20 -2.75 32.53
CA MET A 1 -0.39 -2.54 31.31
C MET A 1 0.82 -1.74 31.73
N ASP A 2 2.02 -2.31 31.63
CA ASP A 2 3.29 -1.63 31.93
C ASP A 2 3.92 -1.12 30.63
N ALA A 3 4.57 0.04 30.66
CA ALA A 3 5.12 0.71 29.47
C ALA A 3 6.20 -0.14 28.76
N SER A 4 6.82 -1.05 29.51
CA SER A 4 7.83 -2.01 29.06
C SER A 4 7.30 -3.12 28.13
N ASN A 5 5.97 -3.29 28.01
CA ASN A 5 5.32 -4.21 27.05
C ASN A 5 4.78 -3.50 25.80
N SER A 6 5.12 -2.22 25.61
CA SER A 6 4.67 -1.43 24.45
C SER A 6 5.75 -1.41 23.37
N ASN A 7 5.45 -1.98 22.20
CA ASN A 7 6.34 -1.95 21.03
C ASN A 7 6.06 -0.74 20.11
N LEU A 8 5.29 0.24 20.58
CA LEU A 8 4.76 1.31 19.74
C LEU A 8 5.84 2.26 19.21
N THR A 9 6.97 2.40 19.93
CA THR A 9 8.12 3.21 19.51
C THR A 9 9.21 2.40 18.81
N ASP A 10 8.99 1.10 18.61
CA ASP A 10 9.98 0.22 18.02
C ASP A 10 10.01 0.40 16.50
N LEU A 11 11.14 0.91 16.00
CA LEU A 11 11.38 1.18 14.58
C LEU A 11 11.14 -0.04 13.67
N ARG A 12 11.18 -1.26 14.21
CA ARG A 12 10.88 -2.49 13.47
C ARG A 12 9.46 -2.53 12.90
N TYR A 13 8.51 -1.85 13.54
CA TYR A 13 7.10 -1.82 13.11
C TYR A 13 6.72 -0.58 12.29
N GLY A 14 7.60 0.43 12.23
CA GLY A 14 7.44 1.57 11.32
C GLY A 14 6.21 2.45 11.59
N TYR A 15 5.74 2.54 12.84
CA TYR A 15 4.63 3.43 13.17
C TYR A 15 5.10 4.90 13.21
N ASP A 16 4.57 5.76 12.34
CA ASP A 16 4.85 7.19 12.36
C ASP A 16 4.00 7.96 13.40
N PHE A 17 2.82 7.43 13.73
CA PHE A 17 1.91 8.02 14.70
C PHE A 17 1.04 6.93 15.35
N VAL A 18 1.00 6.89 16.68
CA VAL A 18 0.16 5.95 17.43
C VAL A 18 -0.69 6.71 18.45
N VAL A 19 -2.00 6.50 18.41
CA VAL A 19 -2.94 7.03 19.40
C VAL A 19 -3.61 5.87 20.13
N SER A 20 -3.60 5.90 21.46
CA SER A 20 -4.36 4.98 22.30
C SER A 20 -5.16 5.79 23.30
N THR A 21 -6.48 5.72 23.25
CA THR A 21 -7.34 6.36 24.25
C THR A 21 -8.17 5.31 24.99
N THR A 22 -8.18 5.41 26.32
CA THR A 22 -8.94 4.50 27.20
C THR A 22 -10.40 4.88 27.33
N GLN A 23 -10.80 6.05 26.82
CA GLN A 23 -12.15 6.57 26.92
C GLN A 23 -12.93 6.23 25.65
N ALA A 24 -14.03 5.51 25.81
CA ALA A 24 -14.87 5.05 24.70
C ALA A 24 -15.35 6.20 23.78
N SER A 25 -15.64 7.37 24.33
CA SER A 25 -16.09 8.54 23.56
C SER A 25 -15.05 9.05 22.58
N ILE A 26 -13.76 9.03 22.93
CA ILE A 26 -12.69 9.47 22.03
C ILE A 26 -12.46 8.42 20.93
N ASN A 27 -12.54 7.12 21.26
CA ASN A 27 -12.46 6.07 20.26
C ASN A 27 -13.63 6.14 19.26
N SER A 28 -14.86 6.39 19.73
CA SER A 28 -16.01 6.59 18.86
C SER A 28 -15.86 7.82 17.97
N GLY A 29 -15.41 8.96 18.52
CA GLY A 29 -15.19 10.18 17.73
C GLY A 29 -14.04 10.08 16.73
N LEU A 30 -12.96 9.34 17.07
CA LEU A 30 -11.87 9.06 16.14
C LEU A 30 -12.34 8.13 15.01
N LEU A 31 -13.13 7.10 15.33
CA LEU A 31 -13.71 6.21 14.33
C LEU A 31 -14.67 6.96 13.41
N GLU A 32 -15.53 7.82 13.96
CA GLU A 32 -16.43 8.70 13.19
C GLU A 32 -15.63 9.65 12.30
N TYR A 33 -14.58 10.30 12.82
CA TYR A 33 -13.68 11.14 12.02
C TYR A 33 -13.02 10.37 10.86
N LEU A 34 -12.50 9.17 11.11
CA LEU A 34 -11.91 8.32 10.06
C LEU A 34 -12.96 7.83 9.06
N TRP A 35 -14.21 7.63 9.50
CA TRP A 35 -15.31 7.20 8.65
C TRP A 35 -15.86 8.33 7.77
N GLU A 36 -15.99 9.53 8.32
CA GLU A 36 -16.52 10.71 7.64
C GLU A 36 -15.45 11.42 6.78
N SER A 37 -14.18 11.29 7.15
CA SER A 37 -13.09 11.88 6.36
C SER A 37 -12.92 11.11 5.05
N ASN A 38 -13.04 11.82 3.93
CA ASN A 38 -12.79 11.24 2.62
C ASN A 38 -11.29 11.31 2.33
N GLN A 39 -10.54 10.40 2.96
CA GLN A 39 -9.09 10.35 2.83
C GLN A 39 -8.69 10.06 1.39
N PRO A 40 -7.58 10.66 0.89
CA PRO A 40 -7.13 10.43 -0.47
C PRO A 40 -6.78 8.95 -0.66
N ILE A 41 -7.17 8.39 -1.80
CA ILE A 41 -6.76 7.05 -2.18
C ILE A 41 -5.26 7.09 -2.49
N ASN A 42 -4.49 6.31 -1.74
CA ASN A 42 -3.07 6.11 -1.98
C ASN A 42 -2.88 4.84 -2.82
N LEU A 43 -2.13 4.97 -3.91
CA LEU A 43 -1.80 3.88 -4.82
C LEU A 43 -0.29 3.66 -4.76
N ILE A 44 0.11 2.53 -4.20
CA ILE A 44 1.51 2.17 -3.98
C ILE A 44 1.84 1.01 -4.91
N CYS A 45 2.89 1.13 -5.72
CA CYS A 45 3.34 0.08 -6.62
C CYS A 45 4.75 -0.37 -6.21
N TYR A 46 4.96 -1.68 -6.12
CA TYR A 46 6.27 -2.25 -5.80
C TYR A 46 6.82 -3.03 -6.99
N LEU A 47 8.09 -2.74 -7.31
CA LEU A 47 8.87 -3.48 -8.27
C LEU A 47 9.82 -4.45 -7.57
N SER A 48 10.14 -5.55 -8.26
CA SER A 48 11.19 -6.47 -7.88
C SER A 48 12.55 -5.78 -8.00
N ASP A 49 13.34 -5.85 -6.94
CA ASP A 49 14.76 -5.51 -6.98
C ASP A 49 15.52 -6.54 -7.81
N SER A 50 16.38 -6.05 -8.70
CA SER A 50 17.13 -6.87 -9.64
C SER A 50 18.15 -7.81 -8.98
N ASN A 51 18.54 -7.54 -7.74
CA ASN A 51 19.59 -8.29 -7.03
C ASN A 51 19.03 -9.44 -6.18
N ASN A 52 17.81 -9.30 -5.66
CA ASN A 52 17.27 -10.27 -4.69
C ASN A 52 15.82 -10.74 -5.00
N GLY A 53 15.16 -10.19 -6.02
CA GLY A 53 13.80 -10.59 -6.38
C GLY A 53 12.71 -10.05 -5.43
N ASN A 54 13.06 -9.27 -4.41
CA ASN A 54 12.12 -8.77 -3.42
C ASN A 54 11.42 -7.51 -3.90
N ALA A 55 10.16 -7.34 -3.50
CA ALA A 55 9.33 -6.18 -3.83
C ALA A 55 9.68 -4.95 -2.97
N THR A 56 10.94 -4.50 -3.00
CA THR A 56 11.44 -3.40 -2.15
C THR A 56 11.43 -2.04 -2.84
N THR A 57 11.34 -1.99 -4.16
CA THR A 57 11.40 -0.73 -4.91
C THR A 57 10.00 -0.15 -5.08
N GLN A 58 9.66 0.86 -4.26
CA GLN A 58 8.39 1.56 -4.36
C GLN A 58 8.41 2.63 -5.46
N ILE A 59 7.39 2.65 -6.32
CA ILE A 59 7.15 3.69 -7.32
C ILE A 59 5.69 4.18 -7.27
N SER A 60 5.44 5.37 -7.82
CA SER A 60 4.07 5.88 -8.00
C SER A 60 3.37 5.18 -9.17
N LEU A 61 2.03 5.19 -9.17
CA LEU A 61 1.25 4.69 -10.30
C LEU A 61 1.58 5.46 -11.59
N GLU A 62 1.77 6.77 -11.53
CA GLU A 62 2.13 7.58 -12.71
C GLU A 62 3.45 7.13 -13.35
N GLU A 63 4.45 6.80 -12.53
CA GLU A 63 5.73 6.29 -13.01
C GLU A 63 5.59 4.89 -13.60
N LEU A 64 4.74 4.04 -13.01
CA LEU A 64 4.44 2.72 -13.57
C LEU A 64 3.78 2.85 -14.94
N LEU A 65 2.77 3.70 -15.06
CA LEU A 65 2.03 3.93 -16.32
C LEU A 65 2.96 4.42 -17.44
N LYS A 66 3.94 5.27 -17.13
CA LYS A 66 4.95 5.71 -18.12
C LYS A 66 5.82 4.57 -18.63
N ARG A 67 6.10 3.57 -17.79
CA ARG A 67 6.95 2.42 -18.11
C ARG A 67 6.20 1.30 -18.83
N THR A 68 4.89 1.22 -18.61
CA THR A 68 4.03 0.14 -19.12
C THR A 68 3.15 0.58 -20.28
N ASP A 69 3.47 1.69 -20.96
CA ASP A 69 2.66 2.28 -22.04
C ASP A 69 1.19 2.53 -21.65
N GLY A 70 0.96 2.92 -20.39
CA GLY A 70 -0.35 3.27 -19.86
C GLY A 70 -1.14 2.11 -19.25
N VAL A 71 -0.52 0.94 -19.04
CA VAL A 71 -1.22 -0.19 -18.42
C VAL A 71 -1.40 0.01 -16.91
N ASN A 72 -2.65 0.14 -16.49
CA ASN A 72 -3.05 0.26 -15.09
C ASN A 72 -3.29 -1.12 -14.45
N PRO A 73 -2.49 -1.54 -13.45
CA PRO A 73 -2.67 -2.84 -12.80
C PRO A 73 -3.98 -2.95 -12.01
N PHE A 74 -4.57 -1.84 -11.57
CA PHE A 74 -5.80 -1.83 -10.77
C PHE A 74 -7.08 -2.01 -11.61
N GLU A 75 -6.95 -2.05 -12.93
CA GLU A 75 -8.05 -2.27 -13.89
C GLU A 75 -8.00 -3.68 -14.50
N ILE A 76 -6.97 -4.46 -14.19
CA ILE A 76 -6.86 -5.85 -14.62
C ILE A 76 -7.74 -6.70 -13.69
N LEU A 77 -8.65 -7.46 -14.27
CA LEU A 77 -9.54 -8.35 -13.53
C LEU A 77 -8.76 -9.52 -12.94
N ASP A 78 -9.25 -10.02 -11.81
CA ASP A 78 -8.73 -11.26 -11.22
C ASP A 78 -8.82 -12.42 -12.22
N GLY A 79 -7.82 -13.29 -12.19
CA GLY A 79 -7.70 -14.42 -13.13
C GLY A 79 -7.32 -14.04 -14.57
N ALA A 80 -6.86 -12.80 -14.82
CA ALA A 80 -6.29 -12.45 -16.12
C ALA A 80 -5.17 -13.43 -16.53
N SER A 81 -5.18 -13.84 -17.79
CA SER A 81 -4.21 -14.80 -18.30
C SER A 81 -2.78 -14.24 -18.19
N PRO A 82 -1.77 -15.07 -17.89
CA PRO A 82 -0.37 -14.66 -17.99
C PRO A 82 0.04 -14.15 -19.37
N ASN A 83 -0.68 -14.56 -20.42
CA ASN A 83 -0.45 -14.12 -21.80
C ASN A 83 -1.25 -12.85 -22.17
N ASP A 84 -1.96 -12.23 -21.21
CA ASP A 84 -2.59 -10.94 -21.45
C ASP A 84 -1.47 -9.89 -21.67
N PRO A 85 -1.48 -9.14 -22.78
CA PRO A 85 -0.45 -8.14 -23.07
C PRO A 85 -0.24 -7.12 -21.93
N ARG A 86 -1.29 -6.85 -21.15
CA ARG A 86 -1.22 -5.98 -19.97
C ARG A 86 -0.42 -6.61 -18.84
N VAL A 87 -0.62 -7.90 -18.59
CA VAL A 87 0.12 -8.66 -17.58
C VAL A 87 1.58 -8.80 -18.01
N GLU A 88 1.84 -9.12 -19.28
CA GLU A 88 3.20 -9.19 -19.81
C GLU A 88 3.95 -7.84 -19.72
N ALA A 89 3.27 -6.72 -19.99
CA ALA A 89 3.86 -5.38 -19.87
C ALA A 89 4.26 -5.05 -18.42
N LEU A 90 3.45 -5.46 -17.44
CA LEU A 90 3.76 -5.32 -16.02
C LEU A 90 4.93 -6.22 -15.61
N THR A 91 4.92 -7.48 -16.04
CA THR A 91 6.02 -8.43 -15.77
C THR A 91 7.35 -7.95 -16.34
N ARG A 92 7.37 -7.43 -17.58
CA ARG A 92 8.57 -6.88 -18.21
C ARG A 92 9.16 -5.68 -17.46
N ASN A 93 8.30 -4.94 -16.78
CA ASN A 93 8.69 -3.80 -15.94
C ASN A 93 8.94 -4.17 -14.48
N ASN A 94 9.08 -5.47 -14.18
CA ASN A 94 9.35 -6.01 -12.84
C ASN A 94 8.29 -5.63 -11.81
N PHE A 95 7.05 -5.31 -12.22
CA PHE A 95 5.97 -5.04 -11.29
C PHE A 95 5.57 -6.31 -10.54
N VAL A 96 5.50 -6.22 -9.21
CA VAL A 96 5.17 -7.37 -8.33
C VAL A 96 3.81 -7.20 -7.69
N ILE A 97 3.55 -6.04 -7.07
CA ILE A 97 2.31 -5.82 -6.32
C ILE A 97 1.91 -4.34 -6.32
N GLY A 98 0.60 -4.10 -6.43
CA GLY A 98 -0.03 -2.80 -6.26
C GLY A 98 -0.96 -2.82 -5.07
N VAL A 99 -0.83 -1.83 -4.18
CA VAL A 99 -1.68 -1.65 -3.01
C VAL A 99 -2.51 -0.39 -3.21
N LYS A 100 -3.83 -0.55 -3.22
CA LYS A 100 -4.80 0.55 -3.19
C LYS A 100 -5.36 0.66 -1.79
N ILE A 101 -5.04 1.76 -1.11
CA ILE A 101 -5.42 1.96 0.27
C ILE A 101 -6.07 3.32 0.49
N ARG A 102 -7.08 3.35 1.34
CA ARG A 102 -7.70 4.57 1.87
C ARG A 102 -7.75 4.38 3.38
N ILE A 103 -6.90 5.10 4.09
CA ILE A 103 -6.84 5.15 5.55
C ILE A 103 -7.28 6.54 5.95
#